data_AF-A0AAV2NM89-F1
#
_entry.id   AF-A0AAV2NM89-F1
#
_cell.length_a   1.000
_cell.length_b   1.000
_cell.length_c   1.000
_cell.angle_alpha   90.00
_cell.angle_beta   90.00
_cell.angle_gamma   90.00
#
_symmetry.space_group_name_H-M   'P 1'
#
loop_
_entity.id
_entity.type
_entity.pdbx_description
1 polymer ?
#
loop_
_entity_poly.entity_id
_entity_poly.type
_entity_poly.pdbx_seq_one_letter_code
_entity_poly.pdbx_strand_id
1 'polypeptide(L)'
;MEVCYEDVIDTKRIVGLHYLREAGAEIKDEDLAYAMLSGLPETYDALTMTLASLENEKFNSVEVRKALTMEYDRRMSKCEDEQQKNEIAAYQTKKDKPNASGKSTKSGKCFSCGRQEYFAK
;
A
#
# COMPACT_ATOMS: atom_id res chain seq x y z
N MET A 1 -7.42 -0.70 -10.36
CA MET A 1 -6.40 0.34 -10.13
C MET A 1 -6.29 0.40 -8.62
N GLU A 2 -5.45 -0.45 -8.05
CA GLU A 2 -5.22 -0.51 -6.61
C GLU A 2 -4.33 0.68 -6.27
N VAL A 3 -4.86 1.59 -5.47
CA VAL A 3 -4.15 2.80 -5.08
C VAL A 3 -3.14 2.37 -4.00
N CYS A 4 -1.84 2.56 -4.21
CA CYS A 4 -0.79 2.22 -3.24
C CYS A 4 -0.87 3.00 -1.91
N TYR A 5 -1.97 3.71 -1.62
CA TYR A 5 -1.97 4.77 -0.62
C TYR A 5 -3.27 4.81 0.19
N GLU A 6 -3.26 4.03 1.28
CA GLU A 6 -4.22 4.13 2.40
C GLU A 6 -3.48 4.02 3.76
N ASP A 7 -2.15 4.20 3.82
CA ASP A 7 -1.43 4.24 5.11
C ASP A 7 -1.56 5.65 5.72
N VAL A 8 -2.76 6.01 6.20
CA VAL A 8 -2.99 7.27 6.91
C VAL A 8 -2.50 7.13 8.35
N ILE A 9 -1.36 7.76 8.66
CA ILE A 9 -0.81 7.80 10.02
C ILE A 9 -1.69 8.72 10.89
N ASP A 10 -2.22 8.19 12.00
CA ASP A 10 -3.01 8.96 12.95
C ASP A 10 -2.10 9.80 13.86
N THR A 11 -1.89 11.06 13.48
CA THR A 11 -1.01 12.00 14.20
C THR A 11 -1.62 12.59 15.46
N LYS A 12 -2.91 12.33 15.75
CA LYS A 12 -3.62 12.93 16.90
C LYS A 12 -2.97 12.58 18.24
N ARG A 13 -2.35 11.40 18.35
CA ARG A 13 -1.67 10.95 19.57
C ARG A 13 -0.41 11.77 19.87
N ILE A 14 0.38 12.06 18.84
CA ILE A 14 1.59 12.90 18.95
C ILE A 14 1.21 14.33 19.35
N VAL A 15 0.14 14.87 18.76
CA VAL A 15 -0.39 16.18 19.13
C VAL A 15 -0.91 16.19 20.58
N GLY A 16 -1.52 15.10 21.04
CA GLY A 16 -1.93 14.94 22.44
C GLY A 16 -0.77 15.06 23.44
N LEU A 17 0.39 14.45 23.14
CA LEU A 17 1.58 14.57 23.98
C LEU A 17 2.09 16.01 24.09
N HIS A 18 1.97 16.81 23.02
CA HIS A 18 2.32 18.23 23.04
C HIS A 18 1.48 19.00 24.07
N TYR A 19 0.16 18.83 24.05
CA TYR A 19 -0.73 19.49 25.01
C TYR A 19 -0.49 19.05 26.45
N LEU A 20 -0.16 17.77 26.68
CA LEU A 20 0.21 17.30 28.01
C LEU A 20 1.50 17.95 28.51
N ARG A 21 2.51 18.08 27.64
CA ARG A 21 3.75 18.80 27.95
C ARG A 21 3.48 20.26 28.26
N GLU A 22 2.62 20.94 27.50
CA GLU A 22 2.21 22.33 27.76
C GLU A 22 1.47 22.47 29.10
N ALA A 23 0.70 21.46 29.50
CA ALA A 23 0.02 21.40 30.80
C ALA A 23 0.96 21.08 31.97
N GLY A 24 2.27 20.92 31.73
CA GLY A 24 3.27 20.64 32.75
C GLY A 24 3.42 19.15 33.09
N ALA A 25 2.86 18.25 32.28
CA ALA A 25 3.11 16.82 32.44
C ALA A 25 4.54 16.48 32.01
N GLU A 26 5.19 15.62 32.79
CA GLU A 26 6.46 15.02 32.39
C GLU A 26 6.20 14.02 31.26
N ILE A 27 6.76 14.28 30.08
CA ILE A 27 6.68 13.41 28.91
C ILE A 27 8.08 12.91 28.61
N LYS A 28 8.29 11.60 28.81
CA LYS A 28 9.56 10.94 28.51
C LYS A 28 9.68 10.70 27.00
N ASP A 29 10.90 10.42 26.56
CA ASP A 29 11.14 10.21 25.14
C ASP A 29 10.52 8.90 24.64
N GLU A 30 10.43 7.89 25.51
CA GLU A 30 9.76 6.63 25.27
C GLU A 30 8.25 6.83 25.04
N ASP A 31 7.62 7.77 25.74
CA ASP A 31 6.19 8.09 25.55
C ASP A 31 5.95 8.60 24.13
N LEU A 32 6.85 9.44 23.62
CA LEU A 32 6.82 9.91 22.24
C LEU A 32 7.05 8.77 21.25
N ALA A 33 8.00 7.87 21.53
CA ALA A 33 8.26 6.70 20.70
C ALA A 33 7.04 5.76 20.62
N TYR A 34 6.37 5.48 21.75
CA TYR A 34 5.14 4.70 21.76
C TYR A 34 4.00 5.39 21.04
N ALA A 35 3.85 6.71 21.19
CA ALA A 35 2.83 7.47 20.47
C ALA A 35 3.04 7.40 18.94
N MET A 36 4.29 7.44 18.47
CA MET A 36 4.62 7.24 17.05
C MET A 36 4.20 5.85 16.56
N LEU A 37 4.48 4.79 17.31
CA LEU A 37 4.16 3.42 16.91
C LEU A 37 2.65 3.10 16.97
N SER A 38 1.95 3.61 17.99
CA SER A 38 0.52 3.34 18.21
C SER A 38 -0.43 3.99 17.19
N GLY A 39 0.06 4.92 16.37
CA GLY A 39 -0.70 5.59 15.31
C GLY A 39 -0.55 4.94 13.93
N LEU A 40 0.19 3.83 13.82
CA LEU A 40 0.48 3.19 12.55
C LEU A 40 -0.60 2.17 12.15
N PRO A 41 -0.82 1.97 10.84
CA PRO A 41 -1.66 0.88 10.33
C PRO A 41 -1.10 -0.50 10.70
N GLU A 42 -1.98 -1.52 10.71
CA GLU A 42 -1.63 -2.93 10.97
C GLU A 42 -0.53 -3.47 10.04
N THR A 43 -0.40 -2.87 8.86
CA THR A 43 0.68 -3.21 7.91
C THR A 43 2.08 -2.98 8.50
N TYR A 44 2.21 -2.20 9.57
CA TYR A 44 3.46 -1.93 10.28
C TYR A 44 3.68 -2.83 11.51
N ASP A 45 2.76 -3.74 11.86
CA ASP A 45 2.81 -4.52 13.10
C ASP A 45 4.14 -5.25 13.31
N ALA A 46 4.70 -5.86 12.26
CA ALA A 46 5.99 -6.54 12.35
C ALA A 46 7.14 -5.60 12.76
N LEU A 47 7.15 -4.37 12.22
CA LEU A 47 8.14 -3.36 12.58
C LEU A 47 7.89 -2.85 14.00
N THR A 48 6.63 -2.57 14.33
CA THR A 48 6.21 -2.13 15.66
C THR A 48 6.62 -3.12 16.75
N MET A 49 6.36 -4.42 16.56
CA MET A 49 6.78 -5.47 17.50
C MET A 49 8.29 -5.53 17.66
N THR A 50 9.04 -5.39 16.56
CA THR A 50 10.51 -5.40 16.59
C THR A 50 11.05 -4.22 17.37
N LEU A 51 10.53 -3.01 17.12
CA LEU A 51 10.97 -1.79 17.81
C LEU A 51 10.55 -1.76 19.28
N ALA A 52 9.33 -2.21 19.59
CA ALA A 52 8.83 -2.29 20.97
C ALA A 52 9.53 -3.37 21.81
N SER A 53 10.23 -4.31 21.18
CA SER A 53 11.02 -5.34 21.87
C SER A 53 12.46 -4.90 22.18
N LEU A 54 12.86 -3.69 21.78
CA LEU A 54 14.17 -3.15 22.11
C LEU A 54 14.29 -2.89 23.62
N GLU A 55 15.51 -3.00 24.14
CA GLU A 55 15.82 -2.57 25.51
C GLU A 55 15.47 -1.09 25.69
N ASN A 56 14.96 -0.70 26.86
CA ASN A 56 14.50 0.67 27.12
C ASN A 56 15.58 1.72 26.77
N GLU A 57 16.87 1.45 27.00
CA GLU A 57 17.97 2.35 26.66
C GLU A 57 18.14 2.60 25.16
N LYS A 58 17.64 1.69 24.33
CA LYS A 58 17.68 1.76 22.85
C LYS A 58 16.35 2.17 22.25
N PHE A 59 15.27 2.13 23.03
CA PHE A 59 13.93 2.53 22.62
C PHE A 59 13.74 4.03 22.84
N ASN A 60 14.02 4.82 21.81
CA ASN A 60 13.90 6.27 21.85
C ASN A 60 13.25 6.80 20.55
N SER A 61 12.68 8.01 20.62
CA SER A 61 11.92 8.63 19.54
C SER A 61 12.76 8.86 18.28
N VAL A 62 14.06 9.06 18.42
CA VAL A 62 14.99 9.28 17.30
C VAL A 62 15.19 7.99 16.50
N GLU A 63 15.48 6.88 17.18
CA GLU A 63 15.67 5.57 16.55
C GLU A 63 14.36 5.05 15.94
N VAL A 64 13.24 5.22 16.65
CA VAL A 64 11.91 4.86 16.11
C VAL A 64 11.60 5.66 14.86
N ARG A 65 11.79 7.00 14.88
CA ARG A 65 11.58 7.83 13.69
C ARG A 65 12.44 7.39 12.52
N LYS A 66 13.72 7.10 12.77
CA LYS A 66 14.65 6.63 11.72
C LYS A 66 14.19 5.32 11.09
N ALA A 67 13.80 4.35 11.92
CA ALA A 67 13.28 3.07 11.43
C ALA A 67 11.99 3.25 10.60
N LEU A 68 11.09 4.13 11.04
CA LEU A 68 9.86 4.43 10.31
C LEU A 68 10.13 5.10 8.96
N THR A 69 11.04 6.07 8.89
CA THR A 69 11.44 6.69 7.62
C THR A 69 12.04 5.66 6.67
N MET A 70 12.93 4.78 7.15
CA MET A 70 13.52 3.73 6.33
C MET A 70 12.47 2.75 5.79
N GLU A 71 11.50 2.36 6.61
CA GLU A 71 10.42 1.46 6.17
C GLU A 71 9.50 2.13 5.16
N TYR A 72 9.17 3.41 5.37
CA TYR A 72 8.41 4.20 4.42
C TYR A 72 9.12 4.25 3.06
N ASP A 73 10.41 4.62 3.03
CA ASP A 73 11.20 4.68 1.80
C ASP A 73 11.22 3.31 1.08
N ARG A 74 11.39 2.21 1.84
CA ARG A 74 11.36 0.84 1.30
C ARG A 74 10.01 0.50 0.65
N ARG A 75 8.90 0.93 1.25
CA ARG A 75 7.55 0.73 0.69
C ARG A 75 7.34 1.56 -0.56
N MET A 76 7.81 2.81 -0.56
CA MET A 76 7.72 3.69 -1.71
C MET A 76 8.48 3.15 -2.91
N SER A 77 9.73 2.72 -2.73
CA SER A 77 10.50 2.12 -3.83
C SER A 77 9.85 0.84 -4.39
N LYS A 78 9.20 0.04 -3.54
CA LYS A 78 8.45 -1.14 -4.01
C LYS A 78 7.22 -0.78 -4.83
N CYS A 79 6.45 0.23 -4.43
CA CYS A 79 5.30 0.67 -5.22
C CYS A 79 5.75 1.23 -6.57
N GLU A 80 6.86 1.99 -6.63
CA GLU A 80 7.45 2.47 -7.89
C GLU A 80 7.84 1.30 -8.81
N ASP A 81 8.52 0.28 -8.27
CA ASP A 81 8.90 -0.92 -9.02
C ASP A 81 7.68 -1.70 -9.54
N GLU A 82 6.64 -1.86 -8.73
CA GLU A 82 5.40 -2.56 -9.11
C GLU A 82 4.60 -1.77 -10.13
N GLN A 83 4.53 -0.45 -9.99
CA GLN A 83 3.90 0.42 -10.96
C GLN A 83 4.65 0.37 -12.30
N GLN A 84 5.98 0.40 -12.29
CA GLN A 84 6.79 0.27 -13.49
C GLN A 84 6.60 -1.10 -14.17
N LYS A 85 6.53 -2.20 -13.41
CA LYS A 85 6.23 -3.54 -13.94
C LYS A 85 4.84 -3.61 -14.58
N ASN A 86 3.83 -3.02 -13.93
CA ASN A 86 2.47 -2.95 -14.44
C ASN A 86 2.39 -2.13 -15.74
N GLU A 87 3.09 -1.01 -15.81
CA GLU A 87 3.19 -0.20 -17.03
C GLU A 87 3.84 -1.00 -18.17
N ILE A 88 4.97 -1.67 -17.92
CA ILE A 88 5.65 -2.51 -18.92
C ILE A 88 4.72 -3.64 -19.41
N ALA A 89 4.01 -4.33 -18.52
CA ALA A 89 3.06 -5.37 -18.89
C ALA A 89 1.89 -4.84 -19.73
N ALA A 90 1.40 -3.63 -19.42
CA ALA A 90 0.37 -2.95 -20.21
C ALA A 90 0.85 -2.53 -21.61
N TYR A 91 2.15 -2.26 -21.80
CA TYR A 91 2.74 -2.00 -23.11
C TYR A 91 3.01 -3.28 -23.92
N GLN A 92 3.38 -4.38 -23.28
CA GLN A 92 3.66 -5.66 -23.96
C GLN A 92 2.37 -6.34 -24.48
N THR A 93 1.29 -6.31 -23.70
CA THR A 93 -0.03 -6.85 -24.12
C THR A 93 -0.63 -6.14 -25.35
N LYS A 94 -0.14 -4.96 -25.73
CA LYS A 94 -0.56 -4.26 -26.96
C LYS A 94 0.18 -4.72 -28.22
N LYS A 95 1.31 -5.42 -28.10
CA LYS A 95 2.11 -5.89 -29.25
C LYS A 95 1.77 -7.32 -29.69
N ASP A 96 1.13 -8.10 -28.83
CA ASP A 96 0.67 -9.46 -29.17
C ASP A 96 -0.75 -9.46 -29.75
N LYS A 97 -0.97 -8.67 -30.80
CA LYS A 97 -2.05 -8.97 -31.75
C LYS A 97 -1.43 -9.70 -32.94
N PRO A 98 -1.48 -11.04 -32.99
CA PRO A 98 -1.26 -11.71 -34.27
C PRO A 98 -2.31 -11.18 -35.25
N ASN A 99 -1.85 -10.62 -36.36
CA ASN A 99 -2.67 -10.34 -37.54
C ASN A 99 -3.20 -11.67 -38.08
N ALA A 100 -4.25 -12.21 -37.47
CA ALA A 100 -5.05 -13.27 -38.04
C ALA A 100 -6.07 -12.62 -38.98
N SER A 101 -5.64 -12.33 -40.20
CA SER A 101 -6.55 -12.10 -41.32
C SER A 101 -7.26 -13.41 -41.66
N GLY A 102 -8.29 -13.73 -40.88
CA GLY A 102 -9.23 -14.82 -41.15
C GLY A 102 -10.61 -14.34 -40.74
N LYS A 103 -11.50 -14.12 -41.71
CA LYS A 103 -12.89 -13.72 -41.46
C LYS A 103 -13.59 -14.82 -40.65
N SER A 104 -13.64 -14.68 -39.33
CA SER A 104 -14.43 -15.55 -38.46
C SER A 104 -15.88 -15.04 -38.42
N THR A 105 -16.77 -15.75 -39.10
CA THR A 105 -18.21 -15.60 -38.92
C THR A 105 -18.57 -16.21 -37.56
N LYS A 106 -19.00 -15.38 -36.60
CA LYS A 106 -19.55 -15.88 -35.34
C LYS A 106 -20.93 -16.45 -35.63
N SER A 107 -21.12 -17.74 -35.36
CA SER A 107 -22.47 -18.32 -35.25
C SER A 107 -22.88 -18.35 -33.78
N GLY A 108 -24.11 -17.92 -33.50
CA GLY A 108 -24.69 -17.96 -32.16
C GLY A 108 -26.03 -18.68 -32.21
N LYS A 109 -26.31 -19.51 -31.21
CA LYS A 109 -27.61 -20.17 -31.05
C LYS A 109 -28.45 -19.34 -30.10
N CYS A 110 -29.66 -18.95 -30.51
CA CYS A 110 -30.58 -18.22 -29.65
C CYS A 110 -30.92 -19.08 -28.43
N PHE A 111 -30.74 -18.54 -27.22
CA PHE A 111 -31.01 -19.25 -25.97
C PHE A 111 -32.50 -19.60 -25.79
N SER A 112 -33.40 -18.82 -26.37
CA SER A 112 -34.85 -18.99 -26.20
C SER A 112 -35.52 -19.89 -27.23
N CYS A 113 -35.05 -19.91 -28.49
CA CYS A 113 -35.69 -20.70 -29.56
C CYS A 113 -34.77 -21.74 -30.21
N GLY A 114 -33.50 -21.80 -29.79
CA GLY A 114 -32.54 -22.78 -30.30
C GLY A 114 -32.17 -22.61 -31.78
N ARG A 115 -32.62 -21.55 -32.45
CA ARG A 115 -32.28 -21.29 -33.86
C ARG A 115 -30.84 -20.78 -33.95
N GLN A 116 -30.06 -21.37 -34.85
CA GLN A 116 -28.66 -20.99 -35.09
C GLN A 116 -28.61 -19.97 -36.21
N GLU A 117 -28.11 -18.78 -35.90
CA GLU A 117 -27.99 -17.70 -36.87
C GLU A 117 -26.52 -17.30 -37.04
N TYR A 118 -26.17 -16.97 -38.28
CA TYR A 118 -24.84 -16.54 -38.67
C TYR A 118 -24.86 -15.02 -38.78
N PHE A 119 -24.05 -14.35 -37.95
CA PHE A 119 -23.93 -12.90 -38.02
C PHE A 119 -22.86 -12.54 -39.05
N ALA A 120 -23.28 -11.88 -40.14
CA ALA A 120 -22.35 -11.19 -41.02
C ALA A 120 -21.87 -9.89 -40.32
N LYS A 121 -20.64 -9.50 -40.59
CA LYS A 121 -20.06 -8.25 -40.07
C LYS A 121 -20.54 -7.06 -40.89
#